data_AF-A0A1V2ZW95-F1
#
_entry.id   AF-A0A1V2ZW95-F1
#
_cell.length_a   1.000
_cell.length_b   1.000
_cell.length_c   1.000
_cell.angle_alpha   90.00
_cell.angle_beta   90.00
_cell.angle_gamma   90.00
#
_symmetry.space_group_name_H-M   'P 1'
#
loop_
_entity.id
_entity.type
_entity.pdbx_description
1 polymer ?
#
loop_
_entity_poly.entity_id
_entity_poly.type
_entity_poly.pdbx_seq_one_letter_code
_entity_poly.pdbx_strand_id
1 'polypeptide(L)'
;MADILNPYADDQPESKYIVLRARSGQEVSANFTLQDRRGRQSAAEYLFHLYSTIKEKVGEPTLDTAAPSPDDQDAMQRLILYTAGAHDTMFGTFNGSAEIPEEERNEFVELFLLACATVIEGKRITIDLQRGLIDAEVA
;
A
#
# COMPACT_ATOMS: atom_id res chain seq x y z
N MET A 1 -29.71 18.10 26.23
CA MET A 1 -29.20 16.72 26.05
C MET A 1 -27.92 16.86 25.25
N ALA A 2 -26.78 16.46 25.81
CA ALA A 2 -25.52 16.50 25.08
C ALA A 2 -25.52 15.31 24.12
N ASP A 3 -25.55 15.59 22.82
CA ASP A 3 -25.27 14.56 21.82
C ASP A 3 -23.84 14.09 22.04
N ILE A 4 -23.70 12.89 22.59
CA ILE A 4 -22.43 12.17 22.60
C ILE A 4 -22.21 11.74 21.15
N LEU A 5 -21.58 12.61 20.36
CA LEU A 5 -20.97 12.24 19.09
C LEU A 5 -19.99 11.11 19.40
N ASN A 6 -20.37 9.87 19.10
CA ASN A 6 -19.43 8.76 19.05
C ASN A 6 -18.63 8.94 17.75
N PRO A 7 -17.35 9.34 17.79
CA PRO A 7 -16.54 9.51 16.58
C PRO A 7 -16.25 8.17 15.88
N TYR A 8 -16.70 7.04 16.46
CA TYR A 8 -16.56 5.68 15.92
C TYR A 8 -17.88 5.09 15.38
N ALA A 9 -18.94 5.90 15.22
CA ALA A 9 -20.26 5.41 14.80
C ALA A 9 -20.44 5.25 13.28
N ASP A 10 -19.48 5.68 12.46
CA ASP A 10 -19.58 5.61 11.00
C ASP A 10 -18.29 5.04 10.41
N ASP A 11 -18.36 3.82 9.92
CA ASP A 11 -17.67 3.44 8.67
C ASP A 11 -18.49 2.29 8.10
N GLN A 12 -19.37 2.60 7.15
CA GLN A 12 -19.94 1.54 6.32
C GLN A 12 -18.79 0.86 5.56
N PRO A 13 -18.90 -0.44 5.26
CA PRO A 13 -17.87 -1.13 4.51
C PRO A 13 -17.51 -0.36 3.23
N GLU A 14 -16.23 -0.07 3.05
CA GLU A 14 -15.72 0.68 1.90
C GLU A 14 -15.18 -0.28 0.85
N SER A 15 -15.83 -0.34 -0.30
CA SER A 15 -15.32 -1.07 -1.45
C SER A 15 -14.26 -0.25 -2.17
N LYS A 16 -13.07 -0.83 -2.31
CA LYS A 16 -11.93 -0.25 -3.02
C LYS A 16 -11.45 -1.14 -4.14
N TYR A 17 -11.10 -0.51 -5.25
CA TYR A 17 -10.39 -1.12 -6.36
C TYR A 17 -9.00 -0.53 -6.44
N ILE A 18 -7.98 -1.39 -6.44
CA ILE A 18 -6.58 -0.97 -6.54
C ILE A 18 -5.91 -1.67 -7.72
N VAL A 19 -5.17 -0.90 -8.50
CA VAL A 19 -4.33 -1.36 -9.60
C VAL A 19 -2.89 -0.92 -9.32
N LEU A 20 -1.95 -1.83 -9.54
CA LEU A 20 -0.54 -1.52 -9.60
C LEU A 20 -0.02 -1.85 -10.99
N ARG A 21 0.54 -0.83 -11.67
CA ARG A 21 1.19 -0.95 -12.96
C ARG A 21 2.70 -1.01 -12.76
N ALA A 22 3.27 -2.17 -13.09
CA ALA A 22 4.71 -2.42 -13.04
C ALA A 22 5.46 -1.59 -14.10
N ARG A 23 6.78 -1.46 -13.96
CA ARG A 23 7.59 -0.72 -14.95
C ARG A 23 7.55 -1.37 -16.34
N SER A 24 7.34 -2.69 -16.39
CA SER A 24 7.15 -3.45 -17.64
C SER A 24 5.84 -3.12 -18.37
N GLY A 25 4.90 -2.42 -17.73
CA GLY A 25 3.56 -2.16 -18.25
C GLY A 25 2.54 -3.27 -17.92
N GLN A 26 2.96 -4.32 -17.22
CA GLN A 26 2.03 -5.31 -16.68
C GLN A 26 1.27 -4.75 -15.47
N GLU A 27 0.06 -5.25 -15.27
CA GLU A 27 -0.84 -4.77 -14.22
C GLU A 27 -1.27 -5.92 -13.33
N VAL A 28 -1.27 -5.66 -12.02
CA VAL A 28 -1.92 -6.49 -11.01
C VAL A 28 -3.00 -5.65 -10.34
N SER A 29 -4.14 -6.25 -10.06
CA SER A 29 -5.27 -5.52 -9.46
C SER A 29 -6.04 -6.38 -8.48
N ALA A 30 -6.67 -5.72 -7.52
CA ALA A 30 -7.47 -6.37 -6.50
C ALA A 30 -8.68 -5.51 -6.13
N ASN A 31 -9.76 -6.19 -5.71
CA ASN A 31 -10.93 -5.56 -5.13
C ASN A 31 -10.99 -5.92 -3.64
N PHE A 32 -11.05 -4.92 -2.78
CA PHE A 32 -11.15 -5.10 -1.34
C PHE A 32 -12.44 -4.46 -0.82
N THR A 33 -13.00 -5.04 0.23
CA THR A 33 -14.06 -4.42 1.02
C THR A 33 -13.53 -4.26 2.43
N LEU A 34 -13.18 -3.04 2.80
CA LEU A 34 -12.67 -2.70 4.12
C LEU A 34 -13.85 -2.52 5.07
N GLN A 35 -13.86 -3.25 6.18
CA GLN A 35 -14.97 -3.21 7.13
C GLN A 35 -15.02 -1.89 7.92
N ASP A 36 -13.84 -1.34 8.23
CA ASP A 36 -13.67 -0.07 8.93
C ASP A 36 -12.26 0.49 8.68
N ARG A 37 -11.98 1.69 9.22
CA ARG A 37 -10.65 2.32 9.16
C ARG A 37 -9.66 1.82 10.23
N ARG A 38 -10.01 0.85 11.08
CA ARG A 38 -9.14 0.44 12.22
C ARG A 38 -7.86 -0.24 11.77
N GLY A 39 -7.85 -0.86 10.59
CA GLY A 39 -6.66 -1.48 10.00
C GLY A 39 -5.58 -0.51 9.53
N ARG A 40 -5.86 0.81 9.46
CA ARG A 40 -4.94 1.80 8.88
C ARG A 40 -3.58 1.86 9.57
N GLN A 41 -3.56 1.79 10.89
CA GLN A 41 -2.31 1.85 11.65
C GLN A 41 -1.44 0.61 11.39
N SER A 42 -2.02 -0.59 11.45
CA SER A 42 -1.29 -1.83 11.17
C SER A 42 -0.82 -1.93 9.73
N ALA A 43 -1.62 -1.43 8.77
CA ALA A 43 -1.22 -1.36 7.37
C ALA A 43 -0.05 -0.39 7.14
N ALA A 44 -0.07 0.78 7.81
CA ALA A 44 1.04 1.73 7.77
C ALA A 44 2.32 1.15 8.37
N GLU A 45 2.21 0.44 9.51
CA GLU A 45 3.33 -0.26 10.15
C GLU A 45 3.90 -1.36 9.25
N TYR A 46 3.04 -2.15 8.60
CA TYR A 46 3.47 -3.15 7.63
C TYR A 46 4.25 -2.54 6.46
N LEU A 47 3.71 -1.49 5.83
CA LEU A 47 4.37 -0.79 4.73
C LEU A 47 5.70 -0.16 5.15
N PHE A 48 5.75 0.42 6.35
CA PHE A 48 6.97 0.98 6.92
C PHE A 48 8.01 -0.12 7.21
N HIS A 49 7.59 -1.28 7.73
CA HIS A 49 8.48 -2.41 7.95
C HIS A 49 9.10 -2.91 6.64
N LEU A 50 8.30 -3.04 5.57
CA LEU A 50 8.81 -3.38 4.24
C LEU A 50 9.84 -2.35 3.76
N TYR A 51 9.50 -1.07 3.82
CA TYR A 51 10.38 0.03 3.44
C TYR A 51 11.72 -0.01 4.18
N SER A 52 11.68 -0.09 5.51
CA SER A 52 12.89 -0.11 6.35
C SER A 52 13.74 -1.34 6.08
N THR A 53 13.11 -2.52 5.93
CA THR A 53 13.81 -3.77 5.59
C THR A 53 14.53 -3.65 4.24
N ILE A 54 13.90 -3.04 3.24
CA ILE A 54 14.53 -2.83 1.93
C ILE A 54 15.74 -1.91 2.07
N LYS A 55 15.60 -0.78 2.79
CA LYS A 55 16.69 0.18 3.01
C LYS A 55 17.89 -0.46 3.72
N GLU A 56 17.64 -1.23 4.75
CA GLU A 56 18.69 -2.00 5.44
C GLU A 56 19.41 -2.94 4.49
N LYS A 57 18.66 -3.69 3.66
CA LYS A 57 19.25 -4.63 2.69
C LYS A 57 20.08 -3.96 1.60
N VAL A 58 19.74 -2.73 1.21
CA VAL A 58 20.52 -1.96 0.22
C VAL A 58 21.61 -1.07 0.83
N GLY A 59 21.77 -1.09 2.16
CA GLY A 59 22.75 -0.26 2.87
C GLY A 59 22.40 1.22 2.93
N GLU A 60 21.12 1.58 2.73
CA GLU A 60 20.65 2.94 2.92
C GLU A 60 20.30 3.20 4.40
N PRO A 61 20.46 4.45 4.90
CA PRO A 61 20.10 4.78 6.27
C PRO A 61 18.61 4.57 6.53
N THR A 62 18.29 3.79 7.57
CA THR A 62 16.97 3.74 8.17
C THR A 62 16.85 4.78 9.27
N LEU A 63 15.67 5.38 9.38
CA LEU A 63 15.34 6.22 10.51
C LEU A 63 14.82 5.30 11.61
N ASP A 64 15.40 5.38 12.80
CA ASP A 64 14.91 4.66 14.00
C ASP A 64 13.69 5.39 14.56
N THR A 65 12.64 5.46 13.74
CA THR A 65 11.41 6.22 13.98
C THR A 65 10.20 5.32 13.80
N ALA A 66 9.09 5.69 14.44
CA ALA A 66 7.81 5.03 14.19
C ALA A 66 7.37 5.19 12.73
N ALA A 67 6.49 4.29 12.28
CA ALA A 67 5.80 4.44 11.01
C ALA A 67 5.12 5.81 10.92
N PRO A 68 5.07 6.45 9.72
CA PRO A 68 4.34 7.70 9.57
C PRO A 68 2.86 7.49 9.88
N SER A 69 2.18 8.56 10.29
CA SER A 69 0.73 8.53 10.47
C SER A 69 0.05 8.07 9.18
N PRO A 70 -0.96 7.19 9.22
CA PRO A 70 -1.73 6.82 8.03
C PRO A 70 -2.49 8.02 7.42
N ASP A 71 -2.68 9.10 8.19
CA ASP A 71 -3.28 10.36 7.70
C ASP A 71 -2.28 11.23 6.91
N ASP A 72 -0.98 10.95 7.00
CA ASP A 72 0.04 11.60 6.17
C ASP A 72 0.13 10.89 4.82
N GLN A 73 -0.80 11.24 3.92
CA GLN A 73 -0.94 10.62 2.60
C GLN A 73 0.34 10.77 1.76
N ASP A 74 1.05 11.89 1.85
CA ASP A 74 2.30 12.10 1.11
C ASP A 74 3.40 11.14 1.61
N ALA A 75 3.52 10.95 2.92
CA ALA A 75 4.47 9.99 3.48
C ALA A 75 4.10 8.55 3.10
N MET A 76 2.81 8.18 3.18
CA MET A 76 2.33 6.84 2.80
C MET A 76 2.60 6.55 1.33
N GLN A 77 2.31 7.49 0.43
CA GLN A 77 2.54 7.32 -1.00
C GLN A 77 4.03 7.13 -1.31
N ARG A 78 4.91 7.89 -0.65
CA ARG A 78 6.37 7.73 -0.80
C ARG A 78 6.86 6.36 -0.35
N LEU A 79 6.36 5.86 0.78
CA LEU A 79 6.68 4.51 1.26
C LEU A 79 6.26 3.44 0.24
N ILE A 80 5.01 3.53 -0.25
CA ILE A 80 4.45 2.59 -1.22
C ILE A 80 5.26 2.58 -2.51
N LEU A 81 5.54 3.77 -3.08
CA LEU A 81 6.28 3.89 -4.34
C LEU A 81 7.71 3.36 -4.21
N TYR A 82 8.38 3.64 -3.09
CA TYR A 82 9.72 3.12 -2.84
C TYR A 82 9.71 1.59 -2.74
N THR A 83 8.85 1.05 -1.87
CA THR A 83 8.74 -0.40 -1.64
C THR A 83 8.37 -1.15 -2.91
N ALA A 84 7.33 -0.69 -3.63
CA ALA A 84 6.90 -1.30 -4.87
C ALA A 84 7.96 -1.19 -5.97
N GLY A 85 8.60 -0.02 -6.10
CA GLY A 85 9.68 0.19 -7.06
C GLY A 85 10.89 -0.72 -6.82
N ALA A 86 11.27 -0.91 -5.55
CA ALA A 86 12.36 -1.79 -5.18
C ALA A 86 12.02 -3.27 -5.45
N HIS A 87 10.82 -3.73 -5.07
CA HIS A 87 10.36 -5.09 -5.35
C HIS A 87 10.26 -5.39 -6.84
N ASP A 88 9.74 -4.45 -7.64
CA ASP A 88 9.67 -4.58 -9.09
C ASP A 88 11.08 -4.69 -9.71
N THR A 89 12.02 -3.86 -9.24
CA THR A 89 13.38 -3.82 -9.79
C THR A 89 14.23 -5.01 -9.37
N MET A 90 14.14 -5.45 -8.12
CA MET A 90 14.99 -6.51 -7.58
C MET A 90 14.51 -7.91 -7.94
N PHE A 91 13.19 -8.12 -7.94
CA PHE A 91 12.62 -9.47 -8.02
C PHE A 91 11.61 -9.63 -9.15
N GLY A 92 11.26 -8.55 -9.85
CA GLY A 92 10.17 -8.56 -10.80
C GLY A 92 8.83 -8.92 -10.17
N THR A 93 8.61 -8.58 -8.90
CA THR A 93 7.47 -9.09 -8.11
C THR A 93 6.11 -8.86 -8.77
N PHE A 94 5.97 -7.76 -9.51
CA PHE A 94 4.72 -7.38 -10.17
C PHE A 94 4.70 -7.70 -11.66
N ASN A 95 5.69 -8.46 -12.14
CA ASN A 95 5.77 -8.93 -13.51
C ASN A 95 5.69 -10.46 -13.59
N GLY A 96 5.28 -10.97 -14.76
CA GLY A 96 5.12 -12.40 -15.05
C GLY A 96 6.45 -13.17 -15.12
N SER A 97 7.58 -12.50 -14.92
CA SER A 97 8.93 -13.08 -14.89
C SER A 97 9.55 -13.06 -13.48
N ALA A 98 8.72 -12.97 -12.43
CA ALA A 98 9.19 -12.92 -11.06
C ALA A 98 10.15 -14.08 -10.73
N GLU A 99 11.25 -13.75 -10.05
CA GLU A 99 12.23 -14.76 -9.58
C GLU A 99 11.74 -15.51 -8.33
N ILE A 100 10.67 -15.01 -7.71
CA ILE A 100 10.05 -15.54 -6.50
C ILE A 100 9.05 -16.65 -6.89
N PRO A 101 8.93 -17.74 -6.11
CA PRO A 101 7.86 -18.73 -6.29
C PRO A 101 6.48 -18.08 -6.41
N GLU A 102 5.64 -18.62 -7.29
CA GLU A 102 4.35 -18.01 -7.63
C GLU A 102 3.42 -17.84 -6.42
N GLU A 103 3.39 -18.82 -5.51
CA GLU A 103 2.56 -18.77 -4.31
C GLU A 103 2.99 -17.62 -3.37
N GLU A 104 4.29 -17.54 -3.07
CA GLU A 104 4.88 -16.46 -2.25
C GLU A 104 4.68 -15.09 -2.91
N ARG A 105 4.82 -15.00 -4.24
CA ARG A 105 4.55 -13.78 -5.00
C ARG A 105 3.10 -13.35 -4.84
N ASN A 106 2.15 -14.26 -5.04
CA ASN A 106 0.72 -13.94 -4.98
C ASN A 106 0.31 -13.49 -3.58
N GLU A 107 0.77 -14.18 -2.54
CA GLU A 107 0.52 -13.80 -1.15
C GLU A 107 1.08 -12.40 -0.85
N PHE A 108 2.33 -12.13 -1.24
CA PHE A 108 2.93 -10.81 -1.05
C PHE A 108 2.12 -9.72 -1.78
N VAL A 109 1.79 -9.94 -3.06
CA VAL A 109 1.04 -8.95 -3.86
C VAL A 109 -0.32 -8.67 -3.23
N GLU A 110 -1.04 -9.70 -2.78
CA GLU A 110 -2.34 -9.54 -2.14
C GLU A 110 -2.24 -8.71 -0.84
N LEU A 111 -1.33 -9.07 0.06
CA LEU A 111 -1.12 -8.35 1.32
C LEU A 111 -0.65 -6.92 1.10
N PHE A 112 0.26 -6.72 0.14
CA PHE A 112 0.76 -5.41 -0.22
C PHE A 112 -0.34 -4.50 -0.77
N LEU A 113 -1.15 -5.00 -1.72
CA LEU A 113 -2.26 -4.25 -2.29
C LEU A 113 -3.35 -3.97 -1.24
N LEU A 114 -3.62 -4.90 -0.33
CA LEU A 114 -4.54 -4.69 0.78
C LEU A 114 -4.05 -3.57 1.71
N ALA A 115 -2.77 -3.59 2.08
CA ALA A 115 -2.18 -2.55 2.92
C ALA A 115 -2.25 -1.17 2.23
N CYS A 116 -1.92 -1.11 0.94
CA CYS A 116 -2.04 0.11 0.14
C CYS A 116 -3.49 0.63 0.10
N ALA A 117 -4.46 -0.24 -0.20
CA ALA A 117 -5.87 0.11 -0.23
C ALA A 117 -6.38 0.59 1.13
N THR A 118 -5.81 0.05 2.22
CA THR A 118 -6.17 0.44 3.58
C THR A 118 -5.68 1.86 3.91
N VAL A 119 -4.44 2.22 3.54
CA VAL A 119 -3.86 3.53 3.93
C VAL A 119 -4.14 4.67 2.96
N ILE A 120 -4.31 4.38 1.67
CA ILE A 120 -4.57 5.40 0.64
C ILE A 120 -6.05 5.76 0.62
N GLU A 121 -6.34 7.06 0.73
CA GLU A 121 -7.71 7.57 0.61
C GLU A 121 -8.22 7.50 -0.84
N GLY A 122 -9.50 7.18 -1.02
CA GLY A 122 -10.13 7.02 -2.34
C GLY A 122 -10.58 5.58 -2.61
N LYS A 123 -11.53 5.45 -3.55
CA LYS A 123 -12.15 4.16 -3.90
C LYS A 123 -11.51 3.48 -5.10
N ARG A 124 -10.91 4.25 -6.01
CA ARG A 124 -10.15 3.73 -7.15
C ARG A 124 -8.73 4.24 -7.06
N ILE A 125 -7.80 3.33 -6.82
CA ILE A 125 -6.40 3.63 -6.56
C ILE A 125 -5.56 3.05 -7.70
N THR A 126 -4.71 3.87 -8.29
CA THR A 126 -3.74 3.45 -9.31
C THR A 126 -2.34 3.78 -8.84
N ILE A 127 -1.51 2.76 -8.61
CA ILE A 127 -0.08 2.88 -8.32
C ILE A 127 0.66 2.68 -9.65
N ASP A 128 1.19 3.74 -10.24
CA ASP A 128 1.92 3.69 -11.51
C ASP A 128 3.43 3.80 -11.27
N LEU A 129 4.13 2.67 -11.38
CA LEU A 129 5.59 2.60 -11.16
C LEU A 129 6.40 3.15 -12.34
N GLN A 130 5.82 3.28 -13.53
CA GLN A 130 6.48 3.92 -14.67
C GLN A 130 6.54 5.43 -14.46
N ARG A 131 5.45 6.01 -13.97
CA ARG A 131 5.32 7.45 -13.73
C ARG A 131 5.75 7.86 -12.32
N GLY A 132 5.88 6.90 -11.39
CA GLY A 132 6.29 7.14 -10.01
C GLY A 132 5.23 7.92 -9.23
N LEU A 133 3.95 7.60 -9.43
CA LEU A 133 2.82 8.33 -8.84
C LEU A 133 1.71 7.40 -8.40
N ILE A 134 0.89 7.91 -7.48
CA ILE A 134 -0.33 7.25 -7.01
C ILE A 134 -1.48 8.20 -7.27
N ASP A 135 -2.42 7.77 -8.11
CA ASP A 135 -3.66 8.48 -8.39
C ASP A 135 -4.79 7.81 -7.60
N ALA A 136 -5.59 8.58 -6.87
CA ALA A 136 -6.72 8.07 -6.12
C ALA A 136 -7.99 8.90 -6.36
N GLU A 137 -9.04 8.26 -6.86
CA GLU A 137 -10.33 8.91 -7.11
C GLU A 137 -11.25 8.73 -5.90
N VAL A 138 -11.74 9.86 -5.39
CA VAL A 138 -12.82 9.92 -4.41
C VAL A 138 -14.12 9.92 -5.21
N ALA A 139 -14.82 8.78 -5.23
CA ALA A 139 -16.06 8.62 -6.00
C ALA A 139 -17.21 9.46 -5.45
#